data_AF-A0A940BGN2-F1
#
_entry.id   AF-A0A940BGN2-F1
#
_cell.length_a   1.000
_cell.length_b   1.000
_cell.length_c   1.000
_cell.angle_alpha   90.00
_cell.angle_beta   90.00
_cell.angle_gamma   90.00
#
_symmetry.space_group_name_H-M   'P 1'
#
loop_
_entity.id
_entity.type
_entity.pdbx_description
1 polymer ?
#
loop_
_entity_poly.entity_id
_entity_poly.type
_entity_poly.pdbx_seq_one_letter_code
_entity_poly.pdbx_strand_id
1 'polypeptide(L)'
;HSTDAVFQINSGDNYVMNFINAVRRLGCYPEKLENQQFDIMPVDFAARDAARIVADGHSYGVFHVCNPNRQTINEIVDAKKVSTAEFLRRLKELPQNESLPIEMFIRSLSSSDI
;
A
#
# COMPACT_ATOMS: atom_id res chain seq x y z
N HIS A 1 -20.97 3.48 10.46
CA HIS A 1 -21.03 3.87 9.04
C HIS A 1 -20.33 2.79 8.22
N SER A 2 -21.03 2.17 7.28
CA SER A 2 -20.54 1.02 6.52
C SER A 2 -19.97 1.45 5.17
N THR A 3 -18.79 0.94 4.85
CA THR A 3 -18.33 0.77 3.46
C THR A 3 -19.09 -0.40 2.84
N ASP A 4 -19.23 -0.45 1.52
CA ASP A 4 -19.74 -1.64 0.82
C ASP A 4 -18.69 -2.76 0.72
N ALA A 5 -17.44 -2.47 1.15
CA ALA A 5 -16.28 -3.37 1.12
C ALA A 5 -15.92 -3.89 -0.28
N VAL A 6 -16.39 -3.23 -1.34
CA VAL A 6 -16.10 -3.60 -2.72
C VAL A 6 -14.79 -2.94 -3.14
N PHE A 7 -13.82 -3.76 -3.53
CA PHE A 7 -12.58 -3.27 -4.12
C PHE A 7 -12.76 -2.96 -5.62
N GLN A 8 -11.84 -2.20 -6.21
CA GLN A 8 -11.94 -1.81 -7.62
C GLN A 8 -12.03 -3.01 -8.58
N ILE A 9 -12.71 -2.82 -9.72
CA ILE A 9 -12.90 -3.85 -10.76
C ILE A 9 -11.55 -4.38 -11.28
N ASN A 10 -10.62 -3.49 -11.61
CA ASN A 10 -9.29 -3.83 -12.11
C ASN A 10 -8.28 -4.01 -10.96
N SER A 11 -8.63 -4.86 -9.98
CA SER A 11 -7.82 -5.06 -8.77
C SER A 11 -6.39 -5.55 -9.04
N GLY A 12 -6.20 -6.32 -10.12
CA GLY A 12 -4.90 -6.82 -10.57
C GLY A 12 -3.93 -5.74 -11.06
N ASP A 13 -4.40 -4.52 -11.31
CA ASP A 13 -3.56 -3.38 -11.68
C ASP A 13 -3.18 -2.52 -10.46
N ASN A 14 -3.76 -2.80 -9.29
CA ASN A 14 -3.46 -2.04 -8.08
C ASN A 14 -2.11 -2.48 -7.51
N TYR A 15 -1.12 -1.59 -7.63
CA TYR A 15 0.23 -1.85 -7.14
C TYR A 15 0.28 -2.24 -5.65
N VAL A 16 -0.42 -1.50 -4.79
CA VAL A 16 -0.41 -1.74 -3.33
C VAL A 16 -1.00 -3.10 -3.01
N MET A 17 -2.12 -3.47 -3.64
CA MET A 17 -2.71 -4.80 -3.43
C MET A 17 -1.85 -5.92 -3.98
N ASN A 18 -1.23 -5.75 -5.15
CA ASN A 18 -0.30 -6.73 -5.69
C ASN A 18 0.88 -6.96 -4.74
N PHE A 19 1.42 -5.88 -4.18
CA PHE A 19 2.46 -5.92 -3.17
C PHE A 19 2.00 -6.67 -1.90
N ILE A 20 0.85 -6.30 -1.33
CA ILE A 20 0.26 -6.96 -0.15
C ILE A 20 0.04 -8.46 -0.41
N ASN A 21 -0.48 -8.81 -1.60
CA ASN A 21 -0.71 -10.19 -2.00
C ASN A 21 0.59 -10.98 -2.14
N ALA A 22 1.66 -10.38 -2.66
CA ALA A 22 2.96 -11.00 -2.73
C ALA A 22 3.53 -11.27 -1.33
N VAL A 23 3.47 -10.30 -0.42
CA VAL A 23 3.88 -10.47 0.99
C VAL A 23 3.11 -11.62 1.64
N ARG A 24 1.78 -11.66 1.45
CA ARG A 24 0.91 -12.72 1.98
C ARG A 24 1.26 -14.10 1.40
N ARG A 25 1.51 -14.19 0.09
CA ARG A 25 1.89 -15.45 -0.58
C ARG A 25 3.25 -15.97 -0.13
N LEU A 26 4.22 -15.07 0.06
CA LEU A 26 5.56 -15.42 0.50
C LEU A 26 5.65 -15.66 2.03
N GLY A 27 4.66 -15.20 2.79
CA GLY A 27 4.61 -15.28 4.25
C GLY A 27 5.67 -14.42 4.95
N CYS A 28 6.28 -13.48 4.24
CA CYS A 28 7.35 -12.63 4.77
C CYS A 28 7.40 -11.26 4.09
N TYR A 29 7.98 -10.28 4.79
CA TYR A 29 8.26 -8.95 4.26
C TYR A 29 9.72 -8.55 4.52
N PRO A 30 10.32 -7.67 3.69
CA PRO A 30 11.70 -7.22 3.87
C PRO A 30 11.81 -6.25 5.05
N GLU A 31 12.87 -6.36 5.85
CA GLU A 31 13.15 -5.51 7.01
C GLU A 31 13.07 -4.00 6.73
N LYS A 32 13.34 -3.56 5.50
CA LYS A 32 13.22 -2.16 5.06
C LYS A 32 11.81 -1.60 5.20
N LEU A 33 10.79 -2.46 5.26
CA LEU A 33 9.40 -2.06 5.39
C LEU A 33 8.88 -2.06 6.82
N GLU A 34 9.68 -2.47 7.81
CA GLU A 34 9.23 -2.58 9.21
C GLU A 34 8.53 -1.32 9.71
N ASN A 35 9.12 -0.16 9.42
CA ASN A 35 8.61 1.14 9.88
C ASN A 35 7.92 1.93 8.76
N GLN A 36 7.81 1.37 7.56
CA GLN A 36 7.18 2.05 6.44
C GLN A 36 5.68 2.18 6.72
N GLN A 37 5.20 3.42 6.70
CA GLN A 37 3.81 3.77 6.92
C GLN A 37 3.05 3.77 5.59
N PHE A 38 1.93 3.06 5.55
CA PHE A 38 1.01 3.00 4.41
C PHE A 38 -0.27 3.75 4.73
N ASP A 39 -0.69 4.61 3.80
CA ASP A 39 -1.99 5.26 3.82
C ASP A 39 -2.98 4.38 3.05
N ILE A 40 -3.79 3.63 3.80
CA ILE A 40 -4.89 2.83 3.24
C ILE A 40 -6.19 3.59 3.48
N MET A 41 -6.65 4.30 2.46
CA MET A 41 -7.92 5.03 2.49
C MET A 41 -9.00 4.25 1.74
N PRO A 42 -10.09 3.81 2.41
CA PRO A 42 -11.28 3.29 1.74
C PRO A 42 -11.89 4.34 0.80
N VAL A 43 -12.21 3.94 -0.43
CA VAL A 43 -12.70 4.85 -1.48
C VAL A 43 -13.99 5.56 -1.05
N ASP A 44 -14.90 4.88 -0.35
CA ASP A 44 -16.15 5.48 0.14
C ASP A 44 -15.92 6.68 1.06
N PHE A 45 -14.88 6.61 1.91
CA PHE A 45 -14.54 7.71 2.81
C PHE A 45 -13.87 8.85 2.05
N ALA A 46 -12.96 8.53 1.11
CA ALA A 46 -12.37 9.54 0.25
C ALA A 46 -13.44 10.30 -0.57
N ALA A 47 -14.38 9.57 -1.18
CA ALA A 47 -15.46 10.15 -1.97
C ALA A 47 -16.41 11.00 -1.13
N ARG A 48 -16.79 10.51 0.07
CA ARG A 48 -17.62 11.27 1.03
C ARG A 48 -16.95 12.57 1.43
N ASP A 49 -15.67 12.52 1.80
CA ASP A 49 -14.97 13.69 2.31
C ASP A 49 -14.70 14.69 1.18
N ALA A 50 -14.40 14.23 -0.03
CA ALA A 50 -14.34 15.08 -1.22
C ALA A 50 -15.69 15.78 -1.50
N ALA A 51 -16.81 15.05 -1.43
CA ALA A 51 -18.15 15.63 -1.62
C ALA A 51 -18.47 16.70 -0.57
N ARG A 52 -18.07 16.48 0.69
CA ARG A 52 -18.24 17.46 1.78
C ARG A 52 -17.43 18.74 1.54
N ILE A 53 -16.15 18.60 1.18
CA ILE A 53 -15.27 19.74 0.86
C ILE A 53 -15.90 20.62 -0.23
N VAL A 54 -16.49 20.02 -1.25
CA VAL A 54 -17.19 20.75 -2.32
C VAL A 54 -18.47 21.42 -1.82
N ALA A 55 -19.27 20.71 -1.01
CA ALA A 55 -20.54 21.20 -0.48
C ALA A 55 -20.38 22.35 0.52
N ASP A 56 -19.30 22.36 1.30
CA ASP A 56 -19.02 23.38 2.32
C ASP A 56 -18.64 24.76 1.72
N GLY A 57 -18.62 24.88 0.39
CA GLY A 57 -18.53 26.16 -0.30
C GLY A 57 -17.16 26.84 -0.18
N HIS A 58 -16.12 26.05 0.08
CA HIS A 58 -14.74 26.53 0.06
C HIS A 58 -14.40 27.06 -1.34
N SER A 59 -14.28 28.38 -1.44
CA SER A 59 -14.07 29.08 -2.71
C SER A 59 -12.65 28.89 -3.27
N TYR A 60 -11.66 28.63 -2.39
CA TYR A 60 -10.28 28.31 -2.73
C TYR A 60 -9.65 27.47 -1.61
N GLY A 61 -8.85 26.44 -1.97
CA GLY A 61 -8.12 25.64 -1.01
C GLY A 61 -7.54 24.36 -1.60
N VAL A 62 -6.45 23.87 -1.02
CA VAL A 62 -5.89 22.54 -1.30
C VAL A 62 -6.08 21.69 -0.06
N PHE A 63 -6.73 20.53 -0.22
CA PHE A 63 -7.06 19.63 0.87
C PHE A 63 -6.37 18.28 0.66
N HIS A 64 -5.79 17.74 1.73
CA HIS A 64 -5.22 16.39 1.72
C HIS A 64 -6.25 15.41 2.28
N VAL A 65 -6.89 14.64 1.39
CA VAL A 65 -7.81 13.56 1.78
C VAL A 65 -7.00 12.28 1.96
N CYS A 66 -6.57 12.04 3.19
CA CYS A 66 -5.66 10.96 3.57
C CYS A 66 -6.18 10.25 4.82
N ASN A 67 -5.83 8.97 5.01
CA ASN A 67 -6.15 8.27 6.25
C ASN A 67 -5.12 8.69 7.32
N PRO A 68 -5.52 9.38 8.40
CA PRO A 68 -4.58 9.76 9.45
C PRO A 68 -4.05 8.55 10.23
N ASN A 69 -4.79 7.44 10.23
CA ASN A 69 -4.41 6.19 10.87
C ASN A 69 -3.60 5.35 9.88
N ARG A 70 -2.36 5.77 9.65
CA ARG A 70 -1.41 5.02 8.82
C ARG A 70 -1.04 3.71 9.52
N GLN A 71 -0.77 2.70 8.71
CA GLN A 71 -0.46 1.35 9.18
C GLN A 71 0.88 0.89 8.63
N THR A 72 1.60 0.14 9.44
CA THR A 72 2.80 -0.61 9.06
C THR A 72 2.45 -1.92 8.36
N ILE A 73 3.41 -2.51 7.65
CA ILE A 73 3.14 -3.76 6.90
C ILE A 73 2.71 -4.93 7.79
N ASN A 74 3.22 -5.01 9.02
CA ASN A 74 2.86 -6.04 10.01
C ASN A 74 1.48 -5.82 10.63
N GLU A 75 0.92 -4.60 10.55
CA GLU A 75 -0.48 -4.34 10.93
C GLU A 75 -1.46 -4.68 9.81
N ILE A 76 -0.97 -4.72 8.55
CA ILE A 76 -1.78 -5.00 7.37
C ILE A 76 -1.82 -6.50 7.06
N VAL A 77 -0.68 -7.18 7.20
CA VAL A 77 -0.53 -8.61 6.87
C VAL A 77 0.21 -9.32 7.99
N ASP A 78 -0.33 -10.46 8.43
CA ASP A 78 0.40 -11.40 9.29
C ASP A 78 1.50 -12.10 8.48
N ALA A 79 2.72 -11.57 8.57
CA ALA A 79 3.88 -12.03 7.83
C ALA A 79 5.16 -11.84 8.65
N LYS A 80 6.18 -12.67 8.41
CA LYS A 80 7.44 -12.62 9.14
C LYS A 80 8.43 -11.62 8.51
N LYS A 81 9.06 -10.77 9.32
CA LYS A 81 10.24 -10.00 8.87
C LYS A 81 11.40 -10.92 8.46
N VAL A 82 11.98 -10.65 7.29
CA VAL A 82 13.22 -11.26 6.81
C VAL A 82 14.19 -10.20 6.28
N SER A 83 15.45 -10.56 6.07
CA SER A 83 16.40 -9.64 5.43
C SER A 83 15.93 -9.26 4.03
N THR A 84 16.29 -8.05 3.57
CA THR A 84 15.91 -7.59 2.22
C THR A 84 16.40 -8.55 1.14
N ALA A 85 17.62 -9.09 1.29
CA ALA A 85 18.20 -10.04 0.34
C ALA A 85 17.40 -11.36 0.27
N GLU A 86 16.98 -11.89 1.42
CA GLU A 86 16.16 -13.11 1.48
C GLU A 86 14.77 -12.88 0.86
N PHE A 87 14.14 -11.74 1.14
CA PHE A 87 12.87 -11.39 0.51
C PHE A 87 12.99 -11.33 -1.01
N LEU A 88 13.99 -10.61 -1.55
CA LEU A 88 14.23 -10.52 -2.99
C LEU A 88 14.55 -11.87 -3.63
N ARG A 89 15.22 -12.77 -2.90
CA ARG A 89 15.46 -14.15 -3.36
C ARG A 89 14.13 -14.90 -3.52
N ARG A 90 13.25 -14.85 -2.52
CA ARG A 90 11.92 -15.49 -2.56
C ARG A 90 10.99 -14.86 -3.59
N LEU A 91 11.09 -13.55 -3.78
CA LEU A 91 10.27 -12.82 -4.75
C LEU A 91 10.46 -13.34 -6.18
N LYS A 92 11.64 -13.87 -6.52
CA LYS A 92 11.94 -14.51 -7.81
C LYS A 92 11.19 -15.82 -8.05
N GLU A 93 10.58 -16.39 -7.01
CA GLU A 93 9.72 -17.57 -7.11
C GLU A 93 8.32 -17.21 -7.67
N LEU A 94 7.98 -15.91 -7.72
CA LEU A 94 6.75 -15.40 -8.34
C LEU A 94 6.95 -15.09 -9.84
N PRO A 95 5.87 -15.09 -10.65
CA PRO A 95 5.92 -14.68 -12.05
C PRO A 95 6.59 -13.30 -12.24
N GLN A 96 7.38 -13.15 -13.31
CA GLN A 96 8.21 -11.95 -13.53
C GLN A 96 7.39 -10.65 -13.60
N ASN A 97 6.18 -10.71 -14.18
CA ASN A 97 5.26 -9.59 -14.26
C ASN A 97 4.74 -9.13 -12.89
N GLU A 98 4.75 -10.00 -11.88
CA GLU A 98 4.36 -9.68 -10.50
C GLU A 98 5.57 -9.23 -9.66
N SER A 99 6.72 -9.89 -9.84
CA SER A 99 7.91 -9.69 -9.01
C SER A 99 8.70 -8.43 -9.38
N LEU A 100 8.81 -8.08 -10.66
CA LEU A 100 9.65 -6.96 -11.11
C LEU A 100 9.22 -5.58 -10.54
N PRO A 101 7.92 -5.20 -10.56
CA PRO A 101 7.49 -3.92 -9.98
C PRO A 101 7.73 -3.85 -8.45
N ILE A 102 7.59 -4.98 -7.76
CA ILE A 102 7.83 -5.07 -6.32
C ILE A 102 9.32 -4.94 -6.03
N GLU A 103 10.18 -5.63 -6.79
CA GLU A 103 11.63 -5.50 -6.67
C GLU A 103 12.09 -4.05 -6.85
N MET A 104 11.57 -3.35 -7.87
CA MET A 104 11.92 -1.95 -8.14
C MET A 104 11.59 -1.03 -6.95
N PHE A 105 10.42 -1.20 -6.34
CA PHE A 105 10.03 -0.46 -5.15
C PHE A 105 10.89 -0.77 -3.93
N ILE A 106 11.14 -2.06 -3.64
CA ILE A 106 12.01 -2.43 -2.50
C ILE A 106 13.42 -1.85 -2.69
N ARG A 107 13.90 -1.75 -3.92
CA ARG A 107 15.18 -1.12 -4.24
C ARG A 107 15.14 0.40 -4.06
N SER A 108 14.06 1.09 -4.47
CA SER A 108 13.94 2.54 -4.36
C SER A 108 13.92 3.05 -2.92
N LEU A 109 13.46 2.23 -1.96
CA LEU A 109 13.53 2.53 -0.53
C LEU A 109 14.99 2.69 -0.02
N SER A 110 15.98 2.21 -0.76
CA SER A 110 17.42 2.35 -0.43
C SER A 110 18.04 3.67 -0.90
N SER A 111 17.32 4.44 -1.70
CA SER A 111 17.79 5.71 -2.27
C SER A 111 17.27 6.92 -1.50
N SER A 112 16.51 6.70 -0.42
CA SER A 112 15.81 7.75 0.33
C SER A 112 16.53 8.13 1.64
N ASP A 113 17.85 7.93 1.69
CA ASP A 113 18.71 8.57 2.69
C ASP A 113 19.02 10.00 2.22
N ILE A 114 18.08 10.93 2.44
CA ILE A 114 18.32 12.38 2.42
C ILE A 114 17.88 12.92 3.78
#